data_AF-A0A7K3RWA4-F1
#
_entry.id   AF-A0A7K3RWA4-F1
#
_cell.length_a   1.000
_cell.length_b   1.000
_cell.length_c   1.000
_cell.angle_alpha   90.00
_cell.angle_beta   90.00
_cell.angle_gamma   90.00
#
_symmetry.space_group_name_H-M   'P 1'
#
loop_
_entity.id
_entity.type
_entity.pdbx_description
1 polymer ?
#
loop_
_entity_poly.entity_id
_entity_poly.type
_entity_poly.pdbx_seq_one_letter_code
_entity_poly.pdbx_strand_id
1 'polypeptide(L)' 'SVAGVRVASAPGSGDDLIAELAATAGPDRQCVVVTADRGLRQRVEAYGARCVGPRTVRPLPDRER' A
#
# COMPACT_ATOMS: atom_id res chain seq x y z
N SER A 1 5.54 -9.97 16.31
CA SER A 1 4.43 -9.96 15.32
C SER A 1 3.24 -9.27 15.95
N VAL A 2 2.32 -8.71 15.15
CA VAL A 2 1.09 -8.07 15.62
C VAL A 2 -0.10 -8.89 15.11
N ALA A 3 -1.08 -9.18 15.96
CA ALA A 3 -2.25 -9.96 15.57
C ALA A 3 -3.01 -9.27 14.42
N GLY A 4 -3.42 -10.05 13.41
CA GLY A 4 -4.07 -9.52 12.21
C GLY A 4 -3.14 -8.86 11.19
N VAL A 5 -1.84 -8.75 11.47
CA VAL A 5 -0.83 -8.22 10.52
C VAL A 5 -0.04 -9.35 9.91
N ARG A 6 -0.02 -9.42 8.58
CA ARG A 6 0.80 -10.36 7.82
C ARG A 6 2.01 -9.63 7.25
N VAL A 7 3.20 -10.17 7.49
CA VAL A 7 4.45 -9.70 6.87
C VAL A 7 4.78 -10.66 5.74
N ALA A 8 5.01 -10.13 4.55
CA ALA A 8 5.38 -10.90 3.37
C ALA A 8 6.74 -10.40 2.86
N SER A 9 7.70 -11.32 2.71
CA SER A 9 9.01 -11.02 2.14
C SER A 9 8.93 -11.08 0.62
N ALA A 10 9.32 -10.01 -0.06
CA ALA A 10 9.46 -10.03 -1.50
C ALA A 10 10.77 -10.75 -1.89
N PRO A 11 10.74 -11.74 -2.79
CA PRO A 11 11.96 -12.37 -3.30
C PRO A 11 12.80 -11.40 -4.15
N GLY A 12 12.19 -10.32 -4.64
CA GLY A 12 12.83 -9.22 -5.35
C GLY A 12 12.34 -7.88 -4.82
N SER A 13 11.64 -7.12 -5.66
CA SER A 13 11.11 -5.81 -5.29
C SER A 13 9.87 -5.91 -4.40
N GLY A 14 9.85 -5.14 -3.31
CA GLY A 14 8.64 -4.95 -2.50
C GLY A 14 7.49 -4.34 -3.30
N ASP A 15 7.78 -3.43 -4.22
CA ASP A 15 6.76 -2.78 -5.03
C ASP A 15 6.12 -3.74 -6.04
N ASP A 16 6.87 -4.74 -6.52
CA ASP A 16 6.32 -5.77 -7.41
C ASP A 16 5.38 -6.69 -6.63
N LEU A 17 5.78 -7.11 -5.41
CA LEU A 17 4.93 -7.90 -4.54
C LEU A 17 3.64 -7.14 -4.15
N ILE A 18 3.74 -5.84 -3.86
CA ILE A 18 2.56 -5.02 -3.56
C ILE A 18 1.61 -4.96 -4.75
N ALA A 19 2.13 -4.80 -5.98
CA ALA A 19 1.31 -4.79 -7.18
C ALA A 19 0.61 -6.14 -7.43
N GLU A 20 1.31 -7.25 -7.23
CA GLU A 20 0.74 -8.60 -7.31
C GLU A 20 -0.37 -8.83 -6.29
N LEU A 21 -0.16 -8.41 -5.04
CA LEU A 21 -1.16 -8.51 -3.98
C LEU A 21 -2.40 -7.64 -4.27
N ALA A 22 -2.20 -6.45 -4.85
CA ALA A 22 -3.30 -5.58 -5.27
C ALA A 22 -4.11 -6.23 -6.40
N ALA A 23 -3.45 -6.82 -7.40
CA ALA A 23 -4.11 -7.55 -8.47
C ALA A 23 -4.92 -8.75 -7.95
N THR A 24 -4.36 -9.48 -6.99
CA THR A 24 -4.99 -10.67 -6.39
C THR A 24 -6.19 -10.34 -5.50
N ALA A 25 -6.24 -9.12 -4.93
CA ALA A 25 -7.37 -8.72 -4.09
C ALA A 25 -8.70 -8.70 -4.87
N GLY A 26 -8.65 -8.47 -6.18
CA GLY A 26 -9.82 -8.45 -7.07
C GLY A 26 -10.71 -7.22 -6.91
N PRO A 27 -11.60 -6.93 -7.88
CA PRO A 27 -12.42 -5.72 -7.90
C PRO A 27 -13.51 -5.70 -6.81
N ASP A 28 -13.94 -6.87 -6.33
CA ASP A 28 -15.01 -7.00 -5.33
C ASP A 28 -14.57 -6.66 -3.91
N ARG A 29 -13.27 -6.42 -3.70
CA ARG A 29 -12.70 -6.10 -2.39
C ARG A 29 -12.06 -4.72 -2.41
N GLN A 30 -12.45 -3.90 -1.44
CA GLN A 30 -11.77 -2.62 -1.21
C GLN A 30 -10.30 -2.88 -0.82
N CYS A 31 -9.38 -2.44 -1.67
CA CYS A 31 -7.94 -2.53 -1.46
C CYS A 31 -7.34 -1.13 -1.35
N VAL A 32 -6.60 -0.86 -0.27
CA VAL A 32 -5.90 0.41 -0.05
C VAL A 32 -4.40 0.15 0.01
N VAL A 33 -3.64 0.86 -0.82
CA VAL A 33 -2.18 0.83 -0.82
C VAL A 33 -1.65 2.13 -0.23
N VAL A 34 -0.80 2.01 0.80
CA VAL A 34 -0.13 3.15 1.42
C VAL A 34 1.25 3.30 0.80
N THR A 35 1.47 4.34 0.00
CA THR A 35 2.78 4.60 -0.62
C THR A 35 2.99 6.08 -0.94
N ALA A 36 4.25 6.52 -0.99
CA ALA A 36 4.64 7.82 -1.55
C ALA A 36 5.13 7.70 -3.01
N ASP A 37 5.35 6.48 -3.50
CA ASP A 37 5.87 6.22 -4.83
C ASP A 37 4.77 6.38 -5.89
N ARG A 38 5.03 7.22 -6.90
CA ARG A 38 4.05 7.51 -7.96
C ARG A 38 3.95 6.40 -9.00
N GLY A 39 5.04 5.67 -9.25
CA GLY A 39 5.06 4.56 -10.20
C GLY A 39 4.28 3.36 -9.67
N LEU A 40 4.48 3.00 -8.40
CA LEU A 40 3.70 1.97 -7.73
C LEU A 40 2.22 2.36 -7.68
N ARG A 41 1.91 3.62 -7.35
CA ARG A 41 0.53 4.13 -7.38
C ARG A 41 -0.15 3.87 -8.72
N GLN A 42 0.49 4.24 -9.82
CA GLN A 42 -0.05 4.02 -11.16
C GLN A 42 -0.34 2.53 -11.43
N ARG A 43 0.57 1.64 -11.00
CA ARG A 43 0.41 0.19 -11.19
C ARG A 43 -0.77 -0.39 -10.41
N VAL A 44 -0.94 0.00 -9.14
CA VAL A 44 -2.00 -0.57 -8.30
C VAL A 44 -3.38 0.01 -8.59
N GLU A 45 -3.46 1.28 -8.99
CA GLU A 45 -4.71 1.91 -9.41
C GLU A 45 -5.28 1.22 -10.66
N ALA A 46 -4.44 0.67 -11.54
CA ALA A 46 -4.89 -0.14 -12.69
C ALA A 46 -5.64 -1.43 -12.29
N TYR A 47 -5.45 -1.91 -11.06
CA TYR A 47 -6.16 -3.06 -10.49
C TYR A 47 -7.34 -2.64 -9.59
N GLY A 48 -7.69 -1.35 -9.56
CA GLY A 48 -8.80 -0.82 -8.75
C GLY A 48 -8.43 -0.53 -7.29
N ALA A 49 -7.16 -0.61 -6.91
CA ALA A 49 -6.73 -0.23 -5.58
C ALA A 49 -6.74 1.30 -5.40
N ARG A 50 -7.13 1.76 -4.21
CA ARG A 50 -7.03 3.17 -3.81
C ARG A 50 -5.65 3.43 -3.19
N CYS A 51 -5.01 4.54 -3.56
CA CYS A 51 -3.76 4.95 -2.92
C CYS A 51 -3.94 6.06 -1.88
N VAL A 52 -3.20 5.95 -0.77
CA VAL A 52 -3.04 7.00 0.24
C VAL A 52 -1.57 7.20 0.60
N GLY A 53 -1.22 8.38 1.10
CA GLY A 53 0.16 8.69 1.49
C GLY A 53 0.55 8.07 2.84
N PRO A 54 1.85 7.86 3.13
CA PRO A 54 2.34 7.26 4.38
C PRO A 54 1.92 8.02 5.65
N ARG A 55 1.66 9.34 5.53
CA ARG A 55 1.19 10.17 6.65
C ARG A 55 -0.19 9.75 7.19
N THR A 56 -0.96 8.98 6.42
CA THR A 56 -2.25 8.43 6.85
C THR A 56 -2.10 7.44 8.01
N VAL A 57 -0.99 6.69 8.04
CA VAL A 57 -0.73 5.67 9.08
C VAL A 57 0.30 6.13 10.11
N ARG A 58 1.03 7.20 9.81
CA ARG A 58 1.97 7.84 10.74
C ARG A 58 1.94 9.37 10.55
N PRO A 59 1.02 10.08 11.23
CA PRO A 59 0.96 11.52 11.20
C PRO A 59 2.27 12.15 11.66
N LEU A 60 2.57 13.35 11.15
CA LEU A 60 3.67 14.14 11.72
C LEU A 60 3.21 14.66 13.09
N PRO A 61 4.12 14.77 14.07
CA PRO A 61 3.79 15.49 15.30
C PRO A 61 3.37 16.92 14.97
N ASP A 62 2.44 17.46 15.75
CA ASP A 62 2.04 18.86 15.63
C ASP A 62 3.29 19.73 15.69
N ARG A 63 3.51 20.51 14.63
CA ARG A 63 4.55 21.54 14.66
C ARG A 63 3.97 22.66 15.50
N GLU A 64 4.61 22.99 16.61
CA GLU A 64 4.26 24.15 17.44
C GLU A 64 4.02 25.34 16.50
N ARG A 65 2.77 25.84 16.52
CA ARG A 65 2.36 27.01 15.73
C ARG A 65 3.02 28.27 16.26
#